data_AF-A0A2L2NY96-F1
#
_entry.id   AF-A0A2L2NY96-F1
#
_cell.length_a   1.000
_cell.length_b   1.000
_cell.length_c   1.000
_cell.angle_alpha   90.00
_cell.angle_beta   90.00
_cell.angle_gamma   90.00
#
_symmetry.space_group_name_H-M   'P 1'
#
loop_
_entity.id
_entity.type
_entity.pdbx_description
1 polymer ?
#
loop_
_entity_poly.entity_id
_entity_poly.type
_entity_poly.pdbx_seq_one_letter_code
_entity_poly.pdbx_strand_id
1 'polypeptide(L)'
;MEPPEVKLTAPTLAETESTWLVVAKNRRVNRDWEALIERHPESTRRCYKDLCTAPTTRKPGRVFPLKGKLYKGVWEYEVTKGDRVFYVPDEEVLKVVVYYAGKHPNAAPIP
;
A
#
# COMPACT_ATOMS: atom_id res chain seq x y z
N MET A 1 7.98 -15.25 15.81
CA MET A 1 8.60 -13.91 15.86
C MET A 1 8.27 -13.24 14.53
N GLU A 2 7.29 -12.35 14.50
CA GLU A 2 6.95 -11.61 13.27
C GLU A 2 8.12 -10.67 12.91
N PRO A 3 8.48 -10.56 11.61
CA PRO A 3 9.53 -9.63 11.21
C PRO A 3 9.11 -8.19 11.55
N PRO A 4 10.06 -7.33 11.93
CA PRO A 4 9.74 -5.95 12.28
C PRO A 4 9.19 -5.20 11.07
N GLU A 5 8.07 -4.52 11.26
CA GLU A 5 7.53 -3.53 10.32
C GLU A 5 8.58 -2.42 10.10
N VAL A 6 8.68 -1.90 8.88
CA VAL A 6 9.59 -0.81 8.54
C VAL A 6 8.81 0.34 7.92
N LYS A 7 9.23 1.59 8.13
CA LYS A 7 8.60 2.73 7.45
C LYS A 7 8.67 2.53 5.93
N LEU A 8 7.54 2.71 5.26
CA LEU A 8 7.49 2.59 3.80
C LEU A 8 8.24 3.79 3.19
N THR A 9 9.12 3.56 2.22
CA THR A 9 9.90 4.63 1.59
C THR A 9 8.97 5.67 0.94
N ALA A 10 9.02 6.92 1.41
CA ALA A 10 8.19 7.99 0.88
C ALA A 10 8.73 8.47 -0.48
N PRO A 11 7.96 8.41 -1.58
CA PRO A 11 8.38 8.96 -2.87
C PRO A 11 8.34 10.48 -2.84
N THR A 12 9.52 11.13 -2.75
CA THR A 12 9.80 12.59 -2.81
C THR A 12 8.57 13.48 -2.61
N LEU A 13 7.96 13.41 -1.43
CA LEU A 13 6.87 14.26 -1.02
C LEU A 13 7.45 15.24 0.01
N ALA A 14 7.44 16.52 -0.35
CA ALA A 14 7.52 17.59 0.64
C ALA A 14 6.36 17.38 1.62
N GLU A 15 6.71 17.26 2.90
CA GLU A 15 5.89 17.32 4.12
C GLU A 15 4.40 17.55 3.83
N THR A 16 3.68 16.47 3.52
CA THR A 16 2.23 16.50 3.49
C THR A 16 1.78 16.10 4.89
N GLU A 17 0.90 16.89 5.52
CA GLU A 17 0.25 16.54 6.77
C GLU A 17 -0.41 15.17 6.60
N SER A 18 0.29 14.13 7.04
CA SER A 18 -0.08 12.74 6.80
C SER A 18 -0.90 12.30 8.00
N THR A 19 -2.20 12.12 7.80
CA THR A 19 -3.10 11.62 8.84
C THR A 19 -2.79 10.16 9.16
N TRP A 20 -2.24 9.41 8.19
CA TRP A 20 -1.95 7.99 8.31
C TRP A 20 -0.45 7.69 8.25
N LEU A 21 0.03 6.87 9.19
CA LEU A 21 1.37 6.29 9.17
C LEU A 21 1.43 5.11 8.20
N VAL A 22 2.27 5.17 7.17
CA VAL A 22 2.41 4.09 6.18
C VAL A 22 3.69 3.30 6.44
N VAL A 23 3.54 1.99 6.65
CA VAL A 23 4.64 1.06 6.93
C VAL A 23 4.60 -0.13 5.97
N ALA A 24 5.75 -0.69 5.65
CA ALA A 24 5.87 -1.99 5.00
C ALA A 24 5.90 -3.10 6.07
N LYS A 25 5.23 -4.22 5.80
CA LYS A 25 5.21 -5.42 6.66
C LYS A 25 6.61 -5.93 6.97
N ASN A 26 7.56 -5.77 6.04
CA ASN A 26 8.96 -6.13 6.23
C ASN A 26 9.86 -5.44 5.19
N ARG A 27 11.18 -5.59 5.34
CA ARG A 27 12.19 -5.01 4.43
C ARG A 27 12.05 -5.45 2.97
N ARG A 28 11.59 -6.68 2.71
CA ARG A 28 11.40 -7.17 1.34
C ARG A 28 10.30 -6.39 0.64
N VAL A 29 9.16 -6.18 1.32
CA VAL A 29 8.06 -5.38 0.77
C VAL A 29 8.50 -3.94 0.52
N ASN A 30 9.30 -3.35 1.42
CA ASN A 30 9.83 -2.00 1.19
C ASN A 30 10.72 -1.93 -0.05
N ARG A 31 11.60 -2.91 -0.26
CA ARG A 31 12.44 -2.98 -1.46
C ARG A 31 11.61 -3.15 -2.73
N ASP A 32 10.57 -4.00 -2.68
CA ASP A 32 9.71 -4.22 -3.84
C ASP A 32 8.88 -2.94 -4.16
N TRP A 33 8.52 -2.17 -3.13
CA TRP A 33 7.96 -0.83 -3.25
C TRP A 33 8.95 0.20 -3.82
N GLU A 34 10.22 0.20 -3.39
CA GLU A 34 11.26 1.07 -3.97
C GLU A 34 11.45 0.79 -5.47
N ALA A 35 11.48 -0.48 -5.87
CA ALA A 35 11.50 -0.87 -7.27
C ALA A 35 10.23 -0.43 -8.03
N LEU A 36 9.10 -0.26 -7.34
CA LEU A 36 7.87 0.31 -7.90
C LEU A 36 8.01 1.82 -8.13
N ILE A 37 8.61 2.54 -7.16
CA ILE A 37 8.92 3.97 -7.27
C ILE A 37 9.81 4.21 -8.49
N GLU A 38 10.88 3.44 -8.65
CA GLU A 38 11.81 3.58 -9.77
C GLU A 38 11.13 3.36 -11.13
N ARG A 39 10.26 2.36 -11.24
CA ARG A 39 9.54 2.05 -12.49
C ARG A 39 8.43 3.06 -12.80
N HIS A 40 7.72 3.52 -11.79
CA HIS A 40 6.48 4.30 -11.93
C HIS A 40 6.39 5.42 -10.88
N PRO A 41 7.25 6.45 -10.94
CA PRO A 41 7.38 7.44 -9.85
C PRO A 41 6.10 8.24 -9.62
N GLU A 42 5.43 8.70 -10.69
CA GLU A 42 4.20 9.50 -10.56
C GLU A 42 3.03 8.69 -10.00
N SER A 43 2.82 7.48 -10.50
CA SER A 43 1.75 6.59 -10.04
C SER A 43 1.97 6.17 -8.59
N THR A 44 3.21 5.85 -8.24
CA THR A 44 3.56 5.44 -6.88
C THR A 44 3.45 6.61 -5.89
N ARG A 45 3.79 7.83 -6.32
CA ARG A 45 3.55 9.05 -5.55
C ARG A 45 2.07 9.29 -5.26
N ARG A 46 1.20 9.10 -6.24
CA ARG A 46 -0.27 9.19 -6.05
C ARG A 46 -0.77 8.11 -5.10
N CYS A 47 -0.27 6.87 -5.25
CA CYS A 47 -0.58 5.77 -4.35
C CYS A 47 -0.20 6.12 -2.91
N TYR A 48 1.05 6.51 -2.66
CA TYR A 48 1.53 6.87 -1.33
C TYR A 48 0.71 8.00 -0.71
N LYS A 49 0.43 9.07 -1.48
CA LYS A 49 -0.41 10.18 -1.02
C LYS A 49 -1.80 9.71 -0.58
N ASP A 50 -2.42 8.82 -1.36
CA ASP A 50 -3.73 8.25 -1.02
C ASP A 50 -3.67 7.40 0.24
N LEU A 51 -2.61 6.59 0.42
CA LEU A 51 -2.40 5.80 1.65
C LEU A 51 -2.23 6.69 2.89
N CYS A 52 -1.57 7.85 2.75
CA CYS A 52 -1.35 8.79 3.85
C CYS A 52 -2.60 9.61 4.23
N THR A 53 -3.59 9.72 3.34
CA THR A 53 -4.71 10.66 3.50
C THR A 53 -6.07 9.97 3.61
N ALA A 54 -6.33 8.97 2.78
CA ALA A 54 -7.63 8.33 2.66
C ALA A 54 -7.52 6.86 2.21
N PRO A 55 -6.81 5.99 2.97
CA PRO A 55 -6.54 4.60 2.57
C PRO A 55 -7.80 3.73 2.50
N THR A 56 -8.90 4.11 3.16
CA THR A 56 -10.18 3.40 3.14
C THR A 56 -11.22 4.04 2.20
N THR A 57 -10.83 5.02 1.39
CA THR A 57 -11.74 5.64 0.42
C THR A 57 -11.71 4.89 -0.91
N ARG A 58 -12.85 4.31 -1.29
CA ARG A 58 -13.00 3.62 -2.57
C ARG A 58 -12.83 4.59 -3.74
N LYS A 59 -12.04 4.16 -4.72
CA LYS A 59 -11.89 4.84 -6.02
C LYS A 59 -12.19 3.83 -7.11
N PRO A 60 -13.26 4.00 -7.91
CA PRO A 60 -13.62 3.03 -8.94
C PRO A 60 -12.43 2.68 -9.85
N GLY A 61 -12.17 1.39 -10.01
CA GLY A 61 -11.05 0.88 -10.81
C GLY A 61 -9.66 1.12 -10.24
N ARG A 62 -9.53 1.69 -9.03
CA ARG A 62 -8.21 2.00 -8.44
C ARG A 62 -8.04 1.56 -7.00
N VAL A 63 -9.01 1.80 -6.14
CA VAL A 63 -8.91 1.50 -4.70
C VAL A 63 -10.17 0.78 -4.27
N PHE A 64 -10.03 -0.46 -3.79
CA PHE A 64 -11.17 -1.25 -3.35
C PHE A 64 -10.80 -2.28 -2.28
N PRO A 65 -11.74 -2.59 -1.37
CA PRO A 65 -11.55 -3.65 -0.40
C PRO A 65 -11.68 -5.01 -1.08
N LEU A 66 -10.84 -5.95 -0.66
CA LEU A 66 -10.96 -7.34 -1.09
C LEU A 66 -12.16 -8.03 -0.42
N LYS A 67 -12.68 -9.05 -1.10
CA LYS A 67 -13.84 -9.84 -0.65
C LYS A 67 -13.39 -11.20 -0.12
N GLY A 68 -14.13 -11.72 0.85
CA GLY A 68 -13.90 -13.04 1.44
C GLY A 68 -13.36 -12.99 2.86
N LYS A 69 -13.60 -14.05 3.63
CA LYS A 69 -13.26 -14.11 5.07
C LYS A 69 -11.77 -13.89 5.33
N LEU A 70 -10.91 -14.42 4.46
CA LEU A 70 -9.45 -14.32 4.57
C LEU A 70 -8.91 -12.91 4.31
N TYR A 71 -9.68 -12.06 3.63
CA TYR A 71 -9.27 -10.73 3.21
C TYR A 71 -10.07 -9.63 3.91
N LYS A 72 -10.68 -9.95 5.06
CA LYS A 72 -11.46 -8.97 5.83
C LYS A 72 -10.52 -7.84 6.26
N GLY A 73 -10.85 -6.61 5.85
CA GLY A 73 -10.05 -5.42 6.14
C GLY A 73 -8.86 -5.20 5.20
N VAL A 74 -8.67 -6.07 4.19
CA VAL A 74 -7.61 -5.92 3.19
C VAL A 74 -8.09 -5.05 2.04
N TRP A 75 -7.19 -4.21 1.55
CA TRP A 75 -7.41 -3.32 0.42
C TRP A 75 -6.39 -3.54 -0.69
N GLU A 76 -6.84 -3.26 -1.91
CA GLU A 76 -6.02 -3.25 -3.12
C GLU A 76 -5.98 -1.84 -3.70
N TYR A 77 -4.78 -1.42 -4.11
CA TYR A 77 -4.53 -0.21 -4.88
C TYR A 77 -3.93 -0.59 -6.25
N GLU A 78 -4.60 -0.20 -7.32
CA GLU A 78 -4.05 -0.24 -8.68
C GLU A 78 -3.06 0.93 -8.89
N VAL A 79 -1.77 0.62 -8.96
CA VAL A 79 -0.74 1.63 -9.26
C VAL A 79 -0.66 1.87 -10.76
N THR A 80 -0.68 0.80 -11.54
CA THR A 80 -0.76 0.82 -13.00
C THR A 80 -1.63 -0.34 -13.48
N LYS A 81 -1.93 -0.44 -14.78
CA LYS A 81 -2.60 -1.63 -15.34
C LYS A 81 -1.88 -2.95 -15.00
N GLY A 82 -0.58 -2.92 -14.74
CA GLY A 82 0.25 -4.10 -14.50
C GLY A 82 0.73 -4.29 -13.07
N ASP A 83 0.57 -3.30 -12.18
CA ASP A 83 1.10 -3.35 -10.81
C ASP A 83 0.03 -3.01 -9.76
N ARG A 84 0.17 -3.63 -8.59
CA ARG A 84 -0.73 -3.56 -7.43
C ARG A 84 0.02 -3.36 -6.13
N VAL A 85 -0.66 -2.73 -5.20
CA VAL A 85 -0.26 -2.63 -3.80
C VAL A 85 -1.40 -3.18 -2.95
N PHE A 86 -1.09 -4.12 -2.07
CA PHE A 86 -2.06 -4.62 -1.10
C PHE A 86 -1.66 -4.21 0.30
N TYR A 87 -2.65 -3.79 1.07
CA TYR A 87 -2.44 -3.21 2.38
C TYR A 87 -3.61 -3.46 3.34
N VAL A 88 -3.34 -3.27 4.62
CA VAL A 88 -4.33 -3.30 5.69
C VAL A 88 -4.30 -1.95 6.42
N PRO A 89 -5.36 -1.14 6.32
CA PRO A 89 -5.53 0.04 7.15
C PRO A 89 -6.07 -0.35 8.53
N ASP A 90 -5.49 0.26 9.56
CA ASP A 90 -5.92 0.21 10.95
C ASP A 90 -6.42 1.60 11.34
N GLU A 91 -7.75 1.75 11.42
CA GLU A 91 -8.43 3.02 11.73
C GLU A 91 -8.24 3.46 13.17
N GLU A 92 -7.94 2.55 14.10
CA GLU A 92 -7.79 2.87 15.53
C GLU A 92 -6.48 3.63 15.79
N VAL A 93 -5.40 3.22 15.11
CA VAL A 93 -4.07 3.83 15.25
C VAL A 93 -3.64 4.65 14.03
N LEU A 94 -4.52 4.83 13.04
CA LEU A 94 -4.26 5.52 11.78
C LEU A 94 -2.98 5.02 11.11
N LYS A 95 -2.84 3.69 10.98
CA LYS A 95 -1.67 3.04 10.38
C LYS A 95 -2.07 2.21 9.17
N VAL A 96 -1.26 2.24 8.13
CA VAL A 96 -1.40 1.38 6.95
C VAL A 96 -0.22 0.44 6.85
N VAL A 97 -0.48 -0.86 6.88
CA VAL A 97 0.54 -1.89 6.68
C VAL A 97 0.46 -2.40 5.25
N VAL A 98 1.42 -1.99 4.42
CA VAL A 98 1.62 -2.53 3.07
C VAL A 98 2.34 -3.86 3.19
N TYR A 99 1.70 -4.92 2.70
CA TYR A 99 2.27 -6.28 2.75
C TYR A 99 2.63 -6.83 1.37
N TYR A 100 2.26 -6.12 0.29
CA TYR A 100 2.66 -6.44 -1.07
C TYR A 100 2.74 -5.18 -1.94
N ALA A 101 3.79 -5.08 -2.75
CA ALA A 101 3.92 -4.07 -3.81
C ALA A 101 4.62 -4.71 -5.02
N GLY A 102 4.01 -4.67 -6.20
CA GLY A 102 4.62 -5.27 -7.38
C GLY A 102 3.62 -5.59 -8.49
N LYS A 103 3.99 -6.49 -9.41
CA LYS A 103 3.13 -6.89 -10.53
C LYS A 103 1.80 -7.44 -10.05
N HIS A 104 0.72 -7.26 -10.81
CA HIS A 104 -0.57 -7.84 -10.50
C HIS A 104 -0.44 -9.38 -10.39
N PRO A 105 -0.61 -9.96 -9.18
CA PRO A 105 -0.43 -11.39 -9.01
C PRO A 105 -1.67 -12.16 -9.48
N ASN A 106 -1.49 -13.41 -9.93
CA ASN A 106 -2.60 -14.28 -10.35
C ASN A 106 -3.60 -14.56 -9.21
N ALA A 107 -3.12 -14.56 -7.97
CA ALA A 107 -3.94 -14.67 -6.77
C ALA A 107 -3.57 -13.55 -5.80
N ALA A 108 -4.56 -12.96 -5.14
CA ALA A 108 -4.32 -11.92 -4.15
C ALA A 108 -3.43 -12.47 -3.01
N PRO A 109 -2.38 -11.74 -2.63
CA PRO A 109 -1.49 -12.15 -1.55
C PRO A 109 -2.25 -12.09 -0.22
N ILE A 110 -1.97 -13.06 0.65
CA ILE A 110 -2.55 -13.13 1.99
C ILE A 110 -1.75 -12.19 2.90
N PRO A 111 -2.42 -11.32 3.68
CA PRO A 111 -1.79 -10.32 4.53
C PRO A 111 -0.86 -10.86 5.61
#